data_AF-A0A962NH81-F1
#
_entry.id   AF-A0A962NH81-F1
#
_cell.length_a   1.000
_cell.length_b   1.000
_cell.length_c   1.000
_cell.angle_alpha   90.00
_cell.angle_beta   90.00
_cell.angle_gamma   90.00
#
_symmetry.space_group_name_H-M   'P 1'
#
loop_
_entity.id
_entity.type
_entity.pdbx_description
1 polymer ?
#
loop_
_entity_poly.entity_id
_entity_poly.type
_entity_poly.pdbx_seq_one_letter_code
_entity_poly.pdbx_strand_id
1 'polypeptide(L)'
;RGLSVPEDLAKLAADSDVALWTSPMRGHELLTYLQYHLARALAERVTLHGVFLEVYSIGVLLTGESGSGKSELALELITRGHRLIADDATEFTLIAPDVIDGTCPELLRDCLEVRGLGVLNVRNMFGDTAVKKNKYLRLILHLAPEQDLAQADPEARLFGSISSRTVLGVDVTQLAIPVAAGRNLAVLVEAAVRNHVLKSGGIDAAQIFVDRQAHQMRRMR
;
A
#
# COMPACT_ATOMS: atom_id res chain seq x y z
N ARG A 1 -27.96 18.86 -20.39
CA ARG A 1 -29.05 18.86 -21.41
C ARG A 1 -28.82 19.91 -22.50
N GLY A 2 -27.67 20.61 -22.52
CA GLY A 2 -27.34 21.56 -23.60
C GLY A 2 -28.29 22.77 -23.66
N LEU A 3 -28.90 23.12 -22.52
CA LEU A 3 -29.80 24.25 -22.42
C LEU A 3 -28.97 25.54 -22.48
N SER A 4 -29.52 26.56 -23.13
CA SER A 4 -28.97 27.91 -23.07
C SER A 4 -29.06 28.44 -21.63
N VAL A 5 -28.07 29.25 -21.26
CA VAL A 5 -28.07 29.96 -19.98
C VAL A 5 -29.06 31.13 -20.06
N PRO A 6 -29.99 31.28 -19.11
CA PRO A 6 -30.82 32.48 -19.00
C PRO A 6 -29.97 33.76 -18.85
N GLU A 7 -30.33 34.84 -19.56
CA GLU A 7 -29.52 36.06 -19.60
C GLU A 7 -29.38 36.76 -18.23
N ASP A 8 -30.43 36.70 -17.41
CA ASP A 8 -30.47 37.20 -16.04
C ASP A 8 -29.46 36.47 -15.15
N LEU A 9 -29.40 35.14 -15.26
CA LEU A 9 -28.42 34.32 -14.54
C LEU A 9 -26.98 34.60 -14.99
N ALA A 10 -26.77 34.78 -16.30
CA ALA A 10 -25.45 35.10 -16.85
C ALA A 10 -24.92 36.46 -16.37
N LYS A 11 -25.79 37.48 -16.36
CA LYS A 11 -25.45 38.82 -15.81
C LYS A 11 -25.12 38.74 -14.33
N LEU A 12 -25.97 38.07 -13.54
CA LEU A 12 -25.75 37.94 -12.11
C LEU A 12 -24.43 37.23 -11.77
N ALA A 13 -24.08 36.18 -12.52
CA ALA A 13 -22.82 35.46 -12.35
C ALA A 13 -21.60 36.34 -12.66
N ALA A 14 -21.66 37.14 -13.73
CA ALA A 14 -20.61 38.09 -14.09
C ALA A 14 -20.45 39.22 -13.05
N ASP A 15 -21.56 39.79 -12.59
CA ASP A 15 -21.56 40.88 -11.60
C ASP A 15 -21.06 40.41 -10.22
N SER A 16 -21.23 39.13 -9.91
CA SER A 16 -20.88 38.53 -8.61
C SER A 16 -19.54 37.76 -8.61
N ASP A 17 -18.80 37.77 -9.73
CA ASP A 17 -17.57 36.99 -9.94
C ASP A 17 -17.72 35.48 -9.62
N VAL A 18 -18.86 34.90 -10.02
CA VAL A 18 -19.17 33.48 -9.83
C VAL A 18 -19.01 32.74 -11.15
N ALA A 19 -18.19 31.68 -11.14
CA ALA A 19 -18.00 30.84 -12.31
C ALA A 19 -19.31 30.13 -12.72
N LEU A 20 -19.71 30.32 -13.98
CA LEU A 20 -20.90 29.68 -14.57
C LEU A 20 -20.50 28.70 -15.66
N TRP A 21 -20.85 27.43 -15.49
CA TRP A 21 -20.55 26.35 -16.44
C TRP A 21 -21.81 25.68 -16.97
N THR A 22 -21.79 25.30 -18.24
CA THR A 22 -22.87 24.54 -18.89
C THR A 22 -22.39 23.18 -19.33
N SER A 23 -23.28 22.18 -19.28
CA SER A 23 -22.97 20.83 -19.78
C SER A 23 -24.10 20.22 -20.63
N PRO A 24 -23.76 19.53 -21.74
CA PRO A 24 -24.72 18.77 -22.53
C PRO A 24 -25.27 17.54 -21.78
N MET A 25 -24.55 17.02 -20.77
CA MET A 25 -24.88 15.78 -20.04
C MET A 25 -26.21 15.83 -19.29
N ARG A 26 -26.81 14.68 -18.98
CA ARG A 26 -27.98 14.63 -18.08
C ARG A 26 -27.54 14.96 -16.65
N GLY A 27 -28.43 15.57 -15.86
CA GLY A 27 -28.09 16.08 -14.53
C GLY A 27 -27.50 15.01 -13.60
N HIS A 28 -28.06 13.79 -13.58
CA HIS A 28 -27.55 12.70 -12.77
C HIS A 28 -26.18 12.20 -13.26
N GLU A 29 -25.95 12.12 -14.57
CA GLU A 29 -24.65 11.74 -15.13
C GLU A 29 -23.60 12.78 -14.73
N LEU A 30 -23.89 14.06 -14.96
CA LEU A 30 -22.99 15.15 -14.58
C LEU A 30 -22.66 15.12 -13.09
N LEU A 31 -23.67 14.94 -12.24
CA LEU A 31 -23.47 14.86 -10.79
C LEU A 31 -22.55 13.69 -10.41
N THR A 32 -22.77 12.51 -10.98
CA THR A 32 -21.90 11.34 -10.73
C THR A 32 -20.45 11.59 -11.16
N TYR A 33 -20.24 12.19 -12.35
CA TYR A 33 -18.90 12.55 -12.81
C TYR A 33 -18.24 13.59 -11.91
N LEU A 34 -18.96 14.66 -11.54
CA LEU A 34 -18.45 15.69 -10.64
C LEU A 34 -18.11 15.11 -9.28
N GLN A 35 -18.99 14.29 -8.69
CA GLN A 35 -18.73 13.62 -7.42
C GLN A 35 -17.46 12.76 -7.51
N TYR A 36 -17.32 11.95 -8.55
CA TYR A 36 -16.12 11.13 -8.75
C TYR A 36 -14.84 11.96 -8.84
N HIS A 37 -14.84 13.03 -9.65
CA HIS A 37 -13.66 13.87 -9.84
C HIS A 37 -13.33 14.72 -8.60
N LEU A 38 -14.34 15.33 -7.98
CA LEU A 38 -14.16 16.14 -6.76
C LEU A 38 -13.73 15.28 -5.58
N ALA A 39 -14.32 14.09 -5.40
CA ALA A 39 -13.90 13.18 -4.34
C ALA A 39 -12.41 12.83 -4.47
N ARG A 40 -11.92 12.55 -5.68
CA ARG A 40 -10.49 12.27 -5.92
C ARG A 40 -9.60 13.50 -5.79
N ALA A 41 -10.07 14.65 -6.26
CA ALA A 41 -9.31 15.91 -6.22
C ALA A 41 -9.13 16.43 -4.79
N LEU A 42 -10.16 16.25 -3.96
CA LEU A 42 -10.23 16.72 -2.57
C LEU A 42 -9.94 15.61 -1.55
N ALA A 43 -9.61 14.40 -2.00
CA ALA A 43 -9.28 13.28 -1.12
C ALA A 43 -8.10 13.61 -0.20
N GLU A 44 -8.19 13.15 1.05
CA GLU A 44 -7.11 13.26 2.02
C GLU A 44 -5.87 12.49 1.53
N ARG A 45 -4.69 13.09 1.73
CA ARG A 45 -3.41 12.53 1.30
C ARG A 45 -2.37 12.58 2.40
N VAL A 46 -1.51 11.57 2.43
CA VAL A 46 -0.33 11.53 3.31
C VAL A 46 0.85 10.93 2.56
N THR A 47 2.04 11.47 2.77
CA THR A 47 3.28 10.87 2.28
C THR A 47 3.90 10.04 3.40
N LEU A 48 4.16 8.76 3.13
CA LEU A 48 4.82 7.87 4.10
C LEU A 48 6.19 7.44 3.56
N HIS A 49 7.14 7.36 4.49
CA HIS A 49 8.50 6.89 4.20
C HIS A 49 8.56 5.37 4.16
N GLY A 50 9.23 4.84 3.13
CA GLY A 50 9.35 3.41 2.88
C GLY A 50 9.30 3.07 1.40
N VAL A 51 9.36 1.78 1.10
CA VAL A 51 9.31 1.28 -0.30
C VAL A 51 7.98 0.60 -0.53
N PHE A 52 7.22 1.09 -1.51
CA PHE A 52 5.91 0.54 -1.85
C PHE A 52 5.98 -0.32 -3.10
N LEU A 53 5.61 -1.59 -2.93
CA LEU A 53 5.73 -2.65 -3.94
C LEU A 53 4.41 -3.39 -4.11
N GLU A 54 4.26 -4.04 -5.26
CA GLU A 54 3.25 -5.06 -5.47
C GLU A 54 3.92 -6.43 -5.40
N VAL A 55 3.58 -7.20 -4.36
CA VAL A 55 4.06 -8.57 -4.13
C VAL A 55 2.87 -9.51 -4.26
N TYR A 56 2.91 -10.46 -5.20
CA TYR A 56 1.78 -11.37 -5.50
C TYR A 56 0.41 -10.66 -5.65
N SER A 57 0.40 -9.51 -6.33
CA SER A 57 -0.79 -8.66 -6.51
C SER A 57 -1.31 -7.95 -5.25
N ILE A 58 -0.58 -7.98 -4.14
CA ILE A 58 -0.89 -7.25 -2.91
C ILE A 58 -0.02 -6.01 -2.85
N GLY A 59 -0.60 -4.84 -2.52
CA GLY A 59 0.18 -3.63 -2.27
C GLY A 59 0.78 -3.66 -0.88
N VAL A 60 2.11 -3.66 -0.82
CA VAL A 60 2.90 -3.85 0.38
C VAL A 60 3.80 -2.64 0.58
N LEU A 61 3.67 -1.98 1.73
CA LEU A 61 4.60 -0.93 2.15
C LEU A 61 5.66 -1.53 3.06
N LEU A 62 6.92 -1.52 2.61
CA LEU A 62 8.08 -1.85 3.42
C LEU A 62 8.50 -0.63 4.23
N THR A 63 8.51 -0.78 5.55
CA THR A 63 8.95 0.25 6.50
C THR A 63 10.08 -0.29 7.37
N GLY A 64 10.76 0.58 8.10
CA GLY A 64 11.91 0.22 8.93
C GLY A 64 12.89 1.39 9.01
N GLU A 65 13.84 1.29 9.93
CA GLU A 65 14.86 2.33 10.13
C GLU A 65 15.71 2.58 8.87
N SER A 66 16.38 3.72 8.81
CA SER A 66 17.35 3.99 7.74
C SER A 66 18.47 2.94 7.78
N GLY A 67 18.82 2.39 6.61
CA GLY A 67 19.81 1.31 6.52
C GLY A 67 19.31 -0.08 6.92
N SER A 68 18.01 -0.27 7.19
CA SER A 68 17.43 -1.59 7.48
C SER A 68 17.37 -2.55 6.27
N GLY A 69 17.90 -2.14 5.11
CA GLY A 69 17.93 -2.94 3.89
C GLY A 69 16.66 -2.87 3.02
N LYS A 70 15.80 -1.84 3.19
CA LYS A 70 14.52 -1.75 2.45
C LYS A 70 14.72 -1.73 0.93
N SER A 71 15.65 -0.92 0.45
CA SER A 71 15.87 -0.73 -0.99
C SER A 71 16.58 -1.94 -1.61
N GLU A 72 17.53 -2.55 -0.89
CA GLU A 72 18.18 -3.80 -1.30
C GLU A 72 17.17 -4.95 -1.37
N LEU A 73 16.28 -5.05 -0.38
CA LEU A 73 15.17 -5.99 -0.38
C LEU A 73 14.19 -5.73 -1.52
N ALA A 74 13.87 -4.46 -1.79
CA ALA A 74 13.02 -4.09 -2.92
C ALA A 74 13.65 -4.52 -4.25
N LEU A 75 14.96 -4.29 -4.43
CA LEU A 75 15.70 -4.73 -5.61
C LEU A 75 15.66 -6.26 -5.77
N GLU A 76 15.84 -7.02 -4.68
CA GLU A 76 15.72 -8.49 -4.70
C GLU A 76 14.31 -8.93 -5.08
N LEU A 77 13.26 -8.29 -4.53
CA LEU A 77 11.87 -8.60 -4.85
C LEU A 77 11.54 -8.28 -6.31
N ILE A 78 12.03 -7.16 -6.85
CA ILE A 78 11.87 -6.79 -8.26
C ILE A 78 12.54 -7.83 -9.16
N THR A 79 13.74 -8.28 -8.79
CA THR A 79 14.45 -9.35 -9.51
C THR A 79 13.66 -10.67 -9.53
N ARG A 80 12.82 -10.90 -8.52
CA ARG A 80 11.88 -12.05 -8.45
C ARG A 80 10.55 -11.83 -9.18
N GLY A 81 10.38 -10.72 -9.89
CA GLY A 81 9.19 -10.42 -10.69
C GLY A 81 8.12 -9.61 -9.97
N HIS A 82 8.40 -9.08 -8.78
CA HIS A 82 7.52 -8.12 -8.11
C HIS A 82 7.69 -6.72 -8.70
N ARG A 83 6.75 -5.81 -8.42
CA ARG A 83 6.70 -4.52 -9.10
C ARG A 83 6.89 -3.36 -8.13
N LEU A 84 7.74 -2.41 -8.49
CA LEU A 84 7.90 -1.16 -7.75
C LEU A 84 6.74 -0.21 -8.05
N ILE A 85 6.21 0.45 -7.03
CA ILE A 85 5.33 1.60 -7.18
C ILE A 85 6.08 2.88 -6.82
N ALA A 86 6.67 2.94 -5.63
CA ALA A 86 7.35 4.12 -5.11
C ALA A 86 8.50 3.73 -4.18
N ASP A 87 9.53 4.57 -4.14
CA ASP A 87 10.63 4.52 -3.18
C ASP A 87 10.69 5.84 -2.40
N ASP A 88 10.94 5.73 -1.10
CA ASP A 88 11.04 6.77 -0.05
C ASP A 88 9.85 7.74 0.13
N ALA A 89 9.23 8.25 -0.93
CA ALA A 89 8.14 9.22 -0.85
C ALA A 89 6.85 8.65 -1.45
N THR A 90 6.27 7.65 -0.81
CA THR A 90 4.99 7.08 -1.28
C THR A 90 3.83 7.99 -0.88
N GLU A 91 3.07 8.48 -1.86
CA GLU A 91 1.86 9.27 -1.63
C GLU A 91 0.65 8.35 -1.54
N PHE A 92 -0.02 8.37 -0.40
CA PHE A 92 -1.25 7.64 -0.16
C PHE A 92 -2.45 8.58 -0.18
N THR A 93 -3.52 8.15 -0.85
CA THR A 93 -4.78 8.90 -0.98
C THR A 93 -5.96 8.03 -0.57
N LEU A 94 -6.87 8.55 0.25
CA LEU A 94 -8.11 7.85 0.63
C LEU A 94 -9.16 8.05 -0.47
N ILE A 95 -9.36 7.04 -1.33
CA ILE A 95 -10.24 7.15 -2.51
C ILE A 95 -11.65 6.60 -2.28
N ALA A 96 -11.85 5.88 -1.18
CA ALA A 96 -13.13 5.41 -0.65
C ALA A 96 -12.97 5.15 0.87
N PRO A 97 -14.04 4.92 1.65
CA PRO A 97 -13.98 4.86 3.12
C PRO A 97 -12.91 3.94 3.71
N ASP A 98 -12.55 2.86 3.02
CA ASP A 98 -11.57 1.85 3.44
C ASP A 98 -10.52 1.54 2.36
N VAL A 99 -10.43 2.37 1.31
CA VAL A 99 -9.52 2.13 0.17
C VAL A 99 -8.48 3.23 0.08
N ILE A 100 -7.25 2.85 0.43
CA ILE A 100 -6.06 3.70 0.29
C ILE A 100 -5.34 3.34 -1.01
N ASP A 101 -5.23 4.30 -1.93
CA ASP A 101 -4.41 4.19 -3.15
C ASP A 101 -3.02 4.77 -2.91
N GLY A 102 -1.97 4.00 -3.24
CA GLY A 102 -0.58 4.43 -3.14
C GLY A 102 0.01 4.70 -4.52
N THR A 103 0.66 5.85 -4.65
CA THR A 103 1.31 6.35 -5.88
C THR A 103 2.71 6.89 -5.59
N CYS A 104 3.47 7.13 -6.66
CA CYS A 104 4.76 7.82 -6.59
C CYS A 104 4.66 9.22 -7.21
N PRO A 105 5.27 10.25 -6.59
CA PRO A 105 5.48 11.55 -7.21
C PRO A 105 6.16 11.41 -8.57
N GLU A 106 5.79 12.27 -9.53
CA GLU A 106 6.31 12.17 -10.91
C GLU A 106 7.84 12.26 -10.98
N LEU A 107 8.45 13.09 -10.14
CA LEU A 107 9.90 13.28 -10.09
C LEU A 107 10.67 12.02 -9.69
N LEU A 108 10.08 11.18 -8.84
CA LEU A 108 10.72 9.98 -8.27
C LEU A 108 10.25 8.69 -8.96
N ARG A 109 9.40 8.82 -9.97
CA ARG A 109 8.79 7.68 -10.65
C ARG A 109 9.86 6.78 -11.27
N ASP A 110 9.69 5.47 -11.09
CA ASP A 110 10.58 4.41 -11.58
C ASP A 110 12.00 4.43 -10.98
N CYS A 111 12.30 5.33 -10.04
CA CYS A 111 13.59 5.42 -9.35
C CYS A 111 13.61 4.57 -8.08
N LEU A 112 14.77 3.96 -7.79
CA LEU A 112 15.07 3.25 -6.54
C LEU A 112 16.48 3.66 -6.08
N GLU A 113 16.62 4.25 -4.91
CA GLU A 113 17.92 4.56 -4.32
C GLU A 113 18.46 3.34 -3.56
N VAL A 114 19.60 2.81 -4.03
CA VAL A 114 20.27 1.68 -3.37
C VAL A 114 21.64 2.11 -2.88
N ARG A 115 21.91 1.89 -1.59
CA ARG A 115 23.18 2.34 -1.00
C ARG A 115 24.36 1.63 -1.65
N GLY A 116 25.37 2.39 -2.04
CA GLY A 116 26.56 1.89 -2.74
C GLY A 116 26.39 1.76 -4.26
N LEU A 117 25.16 1.80 -4.79
CA LEU A 117 24.88 1.82 -6.22
C LEU A 117 24.34 3.17 -6.71
N GLY A 118 23.75 3.96 -5.81
CA GLY A 118 23.10 5.23 -6.13
C GLY A 118 21.66 5.04 -6.60
N VAL A 119 21.15 6.02 -7.35
CA VAL A 119 19.79 5.99 -7.90
C VAL A 119 19.76 5.12 -9.15
N LEU A 120 18.90 4.11 -9.14
CA LEU A 120 18.68 3.18 -10.23
C LEU A 120 17.34 3.47 -10.90
N ASN A 121 17.28 3.35 -12.24
CA ASN A 121 16.02 3.39 -12.96
C ASN A 121 15.50 1.95 -13.19
N VAL A 122 14.47 1.57 -12.43
CA VAL A 122 13.93 0.20 -12.42
C VAL A 122 13.32 -0.19 -13.75
N ARG A 123 12.58 0.73 -14.41
CA ARG A 123 11.97 0.47 -15.72
C ARG A 123 13.02 0.15 -16.78
N ASN A 124 14.11 0.91 -16.82
CA ASN A 124 15.17 0.72 -17.82
C ASN A 124 15.94 -0.59 -17.58
N MET A 125 16.10 -1.01 -16.33
CA MET A 125 16.86 -2.21 -15.97
C MET A 125 16.05 -3.49 -16.11
N PHE A 126 14.77 -3.48 -15.72
CA PHE A 126 13.93 -4.68 -15.58
C PHE A 126 12.69 -4.68 -16.49
N GLY A 127 12.46 -3.60 -17.25
CA GLY A 127 11.37 -3.46 -18.20
C GLY A 127 10.08 -2.89 -17.60
N ASP A 128 9.10 -2.65 -18.47
CA ASP A 128 7.81 -2.05 -18.10
C ASP A 128 7.00 -2.86 -17.09
N THR A 129 7.24 -4.18 -17.03
CA THR A 129 6.53 -5.08 -16.12
C THR A 129 7.04 -4.98 -14.68
N ALA A 130 8.21 -4.40 -14.44
CA ALA A 130 8.84 -4.28 -13.12
C ALA A 130 8.34 -3.06 -12.31
N VAL A 131 7.51 -2.21 -12.91
CA VAL A 131 7.00 -0.98 -12.30
C VAL A 131 5.49 -0.87 -12.47
N LYS A 132 4.84 -0.12 -11.59
CA LYS A 132 3.41 0.12 -11.65
C LYS A 132 3.07 1.52 -11.12
N LYS A 133 2.11 2.17 -11.77
CA LYS A 133 1.74 3.56 -11.44
C LYS A 133 1.12 3.69 -10.05
N ASN A 134 0.29 2.72 -9.66
CA ASN A 134 -0.41 2.73 -8.40
C ASN A 134 -0.77 1.32 -7.90
N LYS A 135 -1.02 1.22 -6.60
CA LYS A 135 -1.57 0.00 -5.98
C LYS A 135 -2.27 0.34 -4.67
N TYR A 136 -3.31 -0.40 -4.33
CA TYR A 136 -3.96 -0.25 -3.02
C TYR A 136 -3.11 -0.81 -1.90
N LEU A 137 -2.92 -0.03 -0.84
CA LEU A 137 -2.23 -0.45 0.36
C LEU A 137 -3.07 -1.52 1.07
N ARG A 138 -2.48 -2.70 1.30
CA ARG A 138 -3.15 -3.82 1.96
C ARG A 138 -2.36 -4.38 3.14
N LEU A 139 -1.04 -4.22 3.11
CA LEU A 139 -0.15 -4.77 4.13
C LEU A 139 1.04 -3.84 4.34
N ILE A 140 1.42 -3.66 5.61
CA ILE A 140 2.66 -3.00 6.00
C ILE A 140 3.59 -4.07 6.55
N LEU A 141 4.80 -4.15 6.01
CA LEU A 141 5.85 -5.00 6.56
C LEU A 141 6.89 -4.09 7.21
N HIS A 142 7.07 -4.23 8.51
CA HIS A 142 8.02 -3.43 9.28
C HIS A 142 9.29 -4.23 9.52
N LEU A 143 10.38 -3.84 8.87
CA LEU A 143 11.70 -4.43 9.08
C LEU A 143 12.26 -3.93 10.41
N ALA A 144 12.38 -4.83 11.38
CA ALA A 144 12.88 -4.52 12.72
C ALA A 144 14.06 -5.44 13.10
N PRO A 145 15.04 -4.95 13.89
CA PRO A 145 16.08 -5.80 14.46
C PRO A 145 15.50 -7.01 15.19
N GLU A 146 16.11 -8.19 15.02
CA GLU A 146 15.65 -9.41 15.69
C GLU A 146 15.58 -9.28 17.22
N GLN A 147 16.49 -8.49 17.81
CA GLN A 147 16.56 -8.26 19.26
C GLN A 147 15.31 -7.56 19.79
N ASP A 148 14.76 -6.62 19.03
CA ASP A 148 13.56 -5.85 19.40
C ASP A 148 12.31 -6.76 19.37
N LEU A 149 12.31 -7.74 18.46
CA LEU A 149 11.24 -8.72 18.35
C LEU A 149 11.41 -9.90 19.32
N ALA A 150 12.64 -10.24 19.70
CA ALA A 150 12.92 -11.32 20.64
C ALA A 150 12.48 -10.98 22.08
N GLN A 151 12.36 -9.68 22.40
CA GLN A 151 11.78 -9.20 23.65
C GLN A 151 10.23 -9.20 23.63
N ALA A 152 9.61 -9.50 22.49
CA ALA A 152 8.16 -9.59 22.36
C ALA A 152 7.60 -10.91 22.92
N ASP A 153 6.29 -10.92 23.12
CA ASP A 153 5.48 -12.01 23.68
C ASP A 153 5.82 -13.40 23.07
N PRO A 154 5.97 -14.48 23.87
CA PRO A 154 6.09 -15.85 23.37
C PRO A 154 5.07 -16.25 22.30
N GLU A 155 3.85 -15.70 22.35
CA GLU A 155 2.79 -15.94 21.34
C GLU A 155 3.16 -15.39 19.95
N ALA A 156 3.98 -14.34 19.87
CA ALA A 156 4.43 -13.76 18.61
C ALA A 156 5.29 -14.73 17.78
N ARG A 157 5.90 -15.76 18.41
CA ARG A 157 6.61 -16.83 17.70
C ARG A 157 5.66 -17.76 16.94
N LEU A 158 4.43 -17.92 17.43
CA LEU A 158 3.43 -18.82 16.86
C LEU A 158 2.55 -18.11 15.83
N PHE A 159 2.16 -16.87 16.12
CA PHE A 159 1.21 -16.10 15.31
C PHE A 159 1.86 -15.02 14.43
N GLY A 160 3.14 -14.73 14.65
CA GLY A 160 3.83 -13.56 14.11
C GLY A 160 3.54 -12.30 14.94
N SER A 161 4.41 -11.29 14.86
CA SER A 161 4.17 -9.98 15.47
C SER A 161 3.21 -9.18 14.60
N ILE A 162 1.90 -9.46 14.75
CA ILE A 162 0.82 -8.79 14.03
C ILE A 162 0.34 -7.59 14.83
N SER A 163 0.25 -6.44 14.17
CA SER A 163 -0.30 -5.20 14.70
C SER A 163 -1.18 -4.53 13.65
N SER A 164 -1.84 -3.44 14.03
CA SER A 164 -2.51 -2.53 13.10
C SER A 164 -1.73 -1.22 13.06
N ARG A 165 -1.67 -0.59 11.90
CA ARG A 165 -1.25 0.80 11.75
C ARG A 165 -2.32 1.58 11.00
N THR A 166 -2.82 2.63 11.62
CA THR A 166 -3.79 3.53 11.02
C THR A 166 -3.11 4.45 9.99
N VAL A 167 -3.67 4.50 8.78
CA VAL A 167 -3.26 5.38 7.67
C VAL A 167 -4.51 6.04 7.12
N LEU A 168 -4.59 7.38 7.12
CA LEU A 168 -5.78 8.12 6.65
C LEU A 168 -7.09 7.64 7.32
N GLY A 169 -7.02 7.32 8.61
CA GLY A 169 -8.17 6.81 9.38
C GLY A 169 -8.52 5.33 9.14
N VAL A 170 -7.80 4.62 8.26
CA VAL A 170 -8.02 3.19 7.98
C VAL A 170 -6.95 2.34 8.64
N ASP A 171 -7.36 1.30 9.36
CA ASP A 171 -6.46 0.34 9.99
C ASP A 171 -5.91 -0.66 8.97
N VAL A 172 -4.59 -0.63 8.77
CA VAL A 172 -3.87 -1.53 7.86
C VAL A 172 -3.12 -2.56 8.68
N THR A 173 -3.22 -3.84 8.32
CA THR A 173 -2.42 -4.90 8.95
C THR A 173 -0.93 -4.59 8.82
N GLN A 174 -0.22 -4.66 9.94
CA GLN A 174 1.22 -4.51 10.01
C GLN A 174 1.86 -5.77 10.58
N LEU A 175 2.86 -6.32 9.88
CA LEU A 175 3.65 -7.46 10.33
C LEU A 175 5.10 -7.03 10.51
N ALA A 176 5.69 -7.33 11.66
CA ALA A 176 7.13 -7.13 11.84
C ALA A 176 7.93 -8.30 11.24
N ILE A 177 8.97 -7.98 10.45
CA ILE A 177 9.88 -8.95 9.85
C ILE A 177 11.25 -8.78 10.53
N PRO A 178 11.78 -9.83 11.21
CA PRO A 178 13.07 -9.77 11.86
C PRO A 178 14.21 -9.67 10.84
N VAL A 179 15.01 -8.63 10.98
CA VAL A 179 16.26 -8.44 10.24
C VAL A 179 17.41 -9.05 11.03
N ALA A 180 18.04 -10.08 10.45
CA ALA A 180 19.21 -10.74 11.00
C ALA A 180 20.13 -11.20 9.86
N ALA A 181 21.44 -11.22 10.11
CA ALA A 181 22.42 -11.66 9.13
C ALA A 181 22.16 -13.11 8.69
N GLY A 182 22.32 -13.38 7.40
CA GLY A 182 22.13 -14.72 6.82
C GLY A 182 20.68 -15.13 6.53
N ARG A 183 19.68 -14.29 6.82
CA ARG A 183 18.28 -14.54 6.43
C ARG A 183 18.00 -13.99 5.04
N ASN A 184 17.29 -14.75 4.22
CA ASN A 184 16.75 -14.24 2.96
C ASN A 184 15.43 -13.50 3.25
N LEU A 185 15.51 -12.17 3.36
CA LEU A 185 14.35 -11.33 3.69
C LEU A 185 13.28 -11.37 2.60
N ALA A 186 13.64 -11.50 1.32
CA ALA A 186 12.68 -11.59 0.24
C ALA A 186 11.77 -12.83 0.38
N VAL A 187 12.32 -14.00 0.76
CA VAL A 187 11.53 -15.20 1.06
C VAL A 187 10.57 -14.96 2.22
N LEU A 188 11.02 -14.27 3.29
CA LEU A 188 10.17 -13.96 4.44
C LEU A 188 9.03 -13.01 4.07
N VAL A 189 9.32 -11.97 3.27
CA VAL A 189 8.29 -11.05 2.75
C VAL A 189 7.27 -11.81 1.91
N GLU A 190 7.72 -12.64 0.96
CA GLU A 190 6.84 -13.43 0.10
C GLU A 190 5.95 -14.38 0.91
N ALA A 191 6.52 -15.06 1.91
CA ALA A 191 5.77 -15.92 2.83
C ALA A 191 4.76 -15.13 3.66
N ALA A 192 5.15 -13.96 4.19
CA ALA A 192 4.27 -13.09 4.97
C ALA A 192 3.08 -12.60 4.14
N VAL A 193 3.32 -12.21 2.89
CA VAL A 193 2.26 -11.79 1.95
C VAL A 193 1.32 -12.95 1.63
N ARG A 194 1.84 -14.14 1.33
CA ARG A 194 0.99 -15.33 1.10
C ARG A 194 0.16 -15.68 2.33
N ASN A 195 0.75 -15.63 3.52
CA ASN A 195 0.04 -15.87 4.77
C ASN A 195 -1.07 -14.84 5.02
N HIS A 196 -0.80 -13.55 4.75
CA HIS A 196 -1.81 -12.49 4.83
C HIS A 196 -2.99 -12.74 3.86
N VAL A 197 -2.71 -13.19 2.64
CA VAL A 197 -3.75 -13.57 1.66
C VAL A 197 -4.58 -14.75 2.17
N LEU A 198 -3.93 -15.80 2.70
CA LEU A 198 -4.63 -16.96 3.26
C LEU A 198 -5.52 -16.57 4.45
N LYS A 199 -5.01 -15.77 5.40
CA LYS A 199 -5.80 -15.29 6.55
C LYS A 199 -6.99 -14.44 6.11
N SER A 200 -6.80 -13.55 5.14
CA SER A 200 -7.90 -12.76 4.57
C SER A 200 -8.95 -13.62 3.85
N GLY A 201 -8.55 -14.80 3.36
CA GLY A 201 -9.43 -15.83 2.82
C GLY A 201 -10.01 -16.81 3.85
N GLY A 202 -9.79 -16.57 5.15
CA GLY A 202 -10.32 -17.38 6.25
C GLY A 202 -9.46 -18.59 6.65
N ILE A 203 -8.26 -18.74 6.11
CA ILE A 203 -7.34 -19.84 6.42
C ILE A 203 -6.23 -19.34 7.35
N ASP A 204 -6.32 -19.66 8.65
CA ASP A 204 -5.26 -19.38 9.62
C ASP A 204 -4.45 -20.65 9.96
N ALA A 205 -3.25 -20.75 9.39
CA ALA A 205 -2.35 -21.90 9.60
C ALA A 205 -1.93 -22.09 11.07
N ALA A 206 -1.78 -21.00 11.83
CA ALA A 206 -1.41 -21.08 13.24
C ALA A 206 -2.58 -21.63 14.07
N GLN A 207 -3.80 -21.17 13.81
CA GLN A 207 -4.99 -21.73 14.46
C GLN A 207 -5.17 -23.22 14.12
N ILE A 208 -5.01 -23.60 12.85
CA ILE A 208 -5.06 -25.00 12.42
C ILE A 208 -4.02 -25.85 13.16
N PHE A 209 -2.82 -25.32 13.38
CA PHE A 209 -1.77 -26.01 14.13
C PHE A 209 -2.15 -26.19 15.61
N VAL A 210 -2.63 -25.12 16.26
CA VAL A 210 -3.10 -25.16 17.66
C VAL A 210 -4.22 -26.18 17.83
N ASP A 211 -5.21 -26.17 16.94
CA ASP A 211 -6.34 -27.10 16.99
C ASP A 211 -5.89 -28.56 16.85
N ARG A 212 -4.93 -28.83 15.96
CA ARG A 212 -4.34 -30.17 15.79
C ARG A 212 -3.57 -30.62 17.03
N GLN A 213 -2.78 -29.74 17.64
CA GLN A 213 -2.05 -30.05 18.88
C GLN A 213 -3.01 -30.35 20.04
N ALA A 214 -4.04 -29.51 20.22
CA ALA A 214 -5.06 -29.71 21.23
C ALA A 214 -5.80 -31.04 21.05
N HIS A 215 -6.10 -31.40 19.80
CA HIS A 215 -6.74 -32.68 19.48
C HIS A 215 -5.84 -33.88 19.79
N GLN A 216 -4.54 -33.81 19.49
CA GLN A 216 -3.59 -34.88 19.84
C GLN A 216 -3.43 -35.04 21.36
N MET A 217 -3.31 -33.94 22.11
CA MET A 217 -3.20 -34.01 23.57
C MET A 217 -4.43 -34.62 24.24
N ARG A 218 -5.63 -34.42 23.68
CA ARG A 218 -6.88 -35.07 24.14
C ARG A 218 -6.92 -36.57 23.84
N ARG A 219 -6.24 -37.05 22.80
CA ARG A 219 -6.16 -38.48 22.46
C ARG A 219 -5.10 -39.26 23.25
N MET A 220 -4.16 -38.56 23.86
CA MET A 220 -3.09 -39.13 24.69
C MET A 220 -3.45 -39.17 26.19
N ARG A 221 -4.62 -38.63 26.57
CA ARG A 221 -5.23 -38.78 27.89
C ARG A 221 -6.32 -39.84 27.83
#